data_AF-A0A432UQ96-F1
#
_entry.id   AF-A0A432UQ96-F1
#
_cell.length_a   1.000
_cell.length_b   1.000
_cell.length_c   1.000
_cell.angle_alpha   90.00
_cell.angle_beta   90.00
_cell.angle_gamma   90.00
#
_symmetry.space_group_name_H-M   'P 1'
#
loop_
_entity.id
_entity.type
_entity.pdbx_description
1 polymer ?
#
loop_
_entity_poly.entity_id
_entity_poly.type
_entity_poly.pdbx_seq_one_letter_code
_entity_poly.pdbx_strand_id
1 'polypeptide(L)'
;MVSRLDGPDLETVFRMVDDSISAEINGLNGTAYFDCRYREIPDGRLSAYQLYDKWLREAAKITRQNGIKTELDTRPELFPPGSCPDASLYCGWYSLSRYVAAFSWRPGAVAYHIASGECTGLHDGGRQWCPMLLKDGVSVTLGPVAEPYLRAFPPPHLFFRLILDKNLTIAEIYMLTCPYLSWRMVLLADPLYRPGLALARAKR
;
A
#
# COMPACT_ATOMS: atom_id res chain seq x y z
N MET A 1 13.53 -10.74 -9.64
CA MET A 1 12.48 -10.06 -8.85
C MET A 1 11.68 -11.13 -8.14
N VAL A 2 11.37 -10.97 -6.85
CA VAL A 2 10.66 -11.99 -6.07
C VAL A 2 9.37 -11.38 -5.52
N SER A 3 8.24 -11.98 -5.90
CA SER A 3 6.93 -11.79 -5.26
C SER A 3 6.48 -13.13 -4.69
N ARG A 4 5.61 -13.10 -3.68
CA ARG A 4 4.91 -14.29 -3.19
C ARG A 4 3.44 -14.20 -3.56
N LEU A 5 2.97 -15.25 -4.24
CA LEU A 5 1.54 -15.56 -4.33
C LEU A 5 1.18 -16.35 -3.07
N ASP A 6 0.98 -15.62 -1.97
CA ASP A 6 0.73 -16.15 -0.64
C ASP A 6 -0.22 -15.21 0.11
N GLY A 7 -0.93 -15.75 1.08
CA GLY A 7 -2.00 -15.06 1.79
C GLY A 7 -2.59 -15.94 2.90
N PRO A 8 -3.61 -15.46 3.63
CA PRO A 8 -4.20 -16.20 4.74
C PRO A 8 -4.82 -17.54 4.33
N ASP A 9 -5.29 -17.66 3.09
CA ASP A 9 -5.89 -18.86 2.54
C ASP A 9 -5.81 -18.85 0.99
N LEU A 10 -6.13 -20.00 0.39
CA LEU A 10 -6.08 -20.21 -1.05
C LEU A 10 -7.09 -19.33 -1.80
N GLU A 11 -8.27 -19.11 -1.24
CA GLU A 11 -9.32 -18.25 -1.82
C GLU A 11 -8.81 -16.82 -1.97
N THR A 12 -8.12 -16.30 -0.95
CA THR A 12 -7.52 -14.96 -0.98
C THR A 12 -6.46 -14.82 -2.08
N VAL A 13 -5.66 -15.86 -2.31
CA VAL A 13 -4.63 -15.86 -3.37
C VAL A 13 -5.27 -15.87 -4.76
N PHE A 14 -6.32 -16.67 -4.98
CA PHE A 14 -7.05 -16.64 -6.25
C PHE A 14 -7.73 -15.29 -6.49
N ARG A 15 -8.44 -14.78 -5.48
CA ARG A 15 -9.09 -13.46 -5.55
C ARG A 15 -8.08 -12.35 -5.87
N MET A 16 -6.90 -12.39 -5.25
CA MET A 16 -5.81 -11.45 -5.54
C MET A 16 -5.47 -11.40 -7.04
N VAL A 17 -5.31 -12.57 -7.67
CA VAL A 17 -4.98 -12.69 -9.10
C VAL A 17 -6.16 -12.22 -9.97
N ASP A 18 -7.38 -12.67 -9.66
CA ASP A 18 -8.59 -12.29 -10.40
C ASP A 18 -8.84 -10.78 -10.33
N ASP A 19 -8.66 -10.17 -9.16
CA ASP A 19 -8.82 -8.74 -8.94
C ASP A 19 -7.72 -7.93 -9.66
N SER A 20 -6.48 -8.44 -9.69
CA SER A 20 -5.39 -7.86 -10.49
C SER A 20 -5.73 -7.83 -11.98
N ILE A 21 -6.19 -8.95 -12.54
CA ILE A 21 -6.63 -9.05 -13.95
C ILE A 21 -7.82 -8.11 -14.21
N SER A 22 -8.81 -8.10 -13.31
CA SER A 22 -9.98 -7.23 -13.42
C SER A 22 -9.58 -5.76 -13.44
N ALA A 23 -8.62 -5.35 -12.60
CA ALA A 23 -8.12 -3.99 -12.57
C ALA A 23 -7.27 -3.63 -13.80
N GLU A 24 -6.56 -4.57 -14.43
CA GLU A 24 -5.88 -4.33 -15.71
C GLU A 24 -6.87 -4.08 -16.85
N ILE A 25 -7.97 -4.84 -16.89
CA ILE A 25 -9.00 -4.73 -17.93
C ILE A 25 -9.82 -3.43 -17.75
N ASN A 26 -10.27 -3.18 -16.52
CA ASN A 26 -11.21 -2.09 -16.22
C ASN A 26 -10.52 -0.78 -15.80
N GLY A 27 -9.23 -0.86 -15.48
CA GLY A 27 -8.44 0.19 -14.87
C GLY A 27 -8.72 0.36 -13.37
N LEU A 28 -7.65 0.47 -12.59
CA LEU A 28 -7.74 0.74 -11.15
C LEU A 28 -8.31 2.15 -10.92
N ASN A 29 -9.41 2.24 -10.19
CA ASN A 29 -10.09 3.49 -9.83
C ASN A 29 -10.50 3.46 -8.36
N GLY A 30 -10.70 4.64 -7.78
CA GLY A 30 -11.09 4.80 -6.38
C GLY A 30 -10.38 5.97 -5.71
N THR A 31 -10.37 5.95 -4.39
CA THR A 31 -9.73 6.94 -3.53
C THR A 31 -8.40 6.42 -3.00
N ALA A 32 -7.38 7.26 -3.05
CA ALA A 32 -6.10 7.04 -2.38
C ALA A 32 -6.15 7.61 -0.97
N TYR A 33 -5.79 6.81 0.03
CA TYR A 33 -5.76 7.22 1.43
C TYR A 33 -4.34 7.15 1.98
N PHE A 34 -3.85 8.26 2.53
CA PHE A 34 -2.53 8.32 3.17
C PHE A 34 -2.70 8.74 4.63
N ASP A 35 -2.15 7.95 5.54
CA ASP A 35 -2.28 8.11 6.99
C ASP A 35 -0.94 8.56 7.59
N CYS A 36 -0.81 9.88 7.82
CA CYS A 36 0.32 10.52 8.46
C CYS A 36 0.08 10.74 9.95
N ARG A 37 1.16 10.87 10.72
CA ARG A 37 1.08 11.04 12.19
C ARG A 37 1.44 12.42 12.72
N TYR A 38 2.23 13.17 11.98
CA TYR A 38 2.71 14.47 12.40
C TYR A 38 1.93 15.55 11.65
N ARG A 39 1.28 16.44 12.39
CA ARG A 39 0.53 17.57 11.81
C ARG A 39 1.42 18.50 11.00
N GLU A 40 2.65 18.70 11.45
CA GLU A 40 3.67 19.54 10.82
C GLU A 40 4.99 18.80 10.73
N ILE A 41 5.77 19.12 9.70
CA ILE A 41 7.13 18.61 9.52
C ILE A 41 8.07 19.79 9.76
N PRO A 42 8.95 19.72 10.76
CA PRO A 42 9.83 20.83 11.07
C PRO A 42 10.87 21.05 9.97
N ASP A 43 11.36 22.28 9.88
CA ASP A 43 12.49 22.60 9.01
C ASP A 43 13.80 21.99 9.55
N GLY A 44 14.72 21.66 8.64
CA GLY A 44 16.05 21.15 8.98
C GLY A 44 16.19 19.62 8.92
N ARG A 45 17.04 19.05 9.79
CA ARG A 45 17.38 17.62 9.76
C ARG A 45 16.24 16.78 10.33
N LEU A 46 15.58 16.02 9.46
CA LEU A 46 14.47 15.15 9.84
C LEU A 46 14.96 13.85 10.48
N SER A 47 14.23 13.39 11.50
CA SER A 47 14.29 12.00 11.95
C SER A 47 13.77 11.07 10.84
N ALA A 48 14.12 9.77 10.91
CA ALA A 48 13.57 8.78 9.98
C ALA A 48 12.04 8.80 9.99
N TYR A 49 11.45 9.03 11.17
CA TYR A 49 10.01 9.13 11.31
C TYR A 49 9.41 10.30 10.51
N GLN A 50 9.89 11.51 10.76
CA GLN A 50 9.41 12.70 10.06
C GLN A 50 9.67 12.63 8.55
N LEU A 51 10.73 11.96 8.14
CA LEU A 51 11.04 11.74 6.73
C LEU A 51 9.99 10.84 6.04
N TYR A 52 9.54 9.77 6.69
CA TYR A 52 8.49 8.92 6.13
C TYR A 52 7.13 9.62 6.07
N ASP A 53 6.82 10.42 7.09
CA ASP A 53 5.62 11.26 7.07
C ASP A 53 5.67 12.30 5.94
N LYS A 54 6.86 12.88 5.69
CA LYS A 54 7.10 13.72 4.50
C LYS A 54 6.82 12.96 3.21
N TRP A 55 7.31 11.73 3.10
CA TRP A 55 7.11 10.91 1.91
C TRP A 55 5.67 10.46 1.71
N LEU A 56 4.90 10.24 2.78
CA LEU A 56 3.45 9.99 2.69
C LEU A 56 2.72 11.23 2.14
N ARG A 57 3.05 12.42 2.61
CA ARG A 57 2.48 13.68 2.10
C ARG A 57 2.83 13.93 0.63
N GLU A 58 4.07 13.64 0.23
CA GLU A 58 4.48 13.71 -1.18
C GLU A 58 3.77 12.66 -2.03
N ALA A 59 3.56 11.43 -1.52
CA ALA A 59 2.75 10.42 -2.21
C ALA A 59 1.32 10.93 -2.45
N ALA A 60 0.67 11.48 -1.41
CA ALA A 60 -0.66 12.06 -1.51
C ALA A 60 -0.74 13.22 -2.50
N LYS A 61 0.30 14.06 -2.55
CA LYS A 61 0.40 15.15 -3.52
C LYS A 61 0.50 14.60 -4.95
N ILE A 62 1.38 13.61 -5.17
CA ILE A 62 1.62 13.01 -6.48
C ILE A 62 0.36 12.29 -7.00
N THR A 63 -0.35 11.53 -6.17
CA THR A 63 -1.61 10.87 -6.57
C THR A 63 -2.69 11.89 -6.94
N ARG A 64 -2.83 12.96 -6.14
CA ARG A 64 -3.78 14.05 -6.41
C ARG A 64 -3.46 14.77 -7.72
N GLN A 65 -2.19 15.07 -7.98
CA GLN A 65 -1.73 15.72 -9.21
C GLN A 65 -1.99 14.87 -10.47
N ASN A 66 -2.07 13.55 -10.32
CA ASN A 66 -2.40 12.63 -11.40
C ASN A 66 -3.91 12.29 -11.47
N GLY A 67 -4.76 13.10 -10.82
CA GLY A 67 -6.22 13.02 -10.97
C GLY A 67 -6.91 11.94 -10.13
N ILE A 68 -6.21 11.34 -9.16
CA ILE A 68 -6.83 10.39 -8.22
C ILE A 68 -7.42 11.16 -7.05
N LYS A 69 -8.68 10.88 -6.68
CA LYS A 69 -9.26 11.38 -5.43
C LYS A 69 -8.36 10.94 -4.28
N THR A 70 -7.85 11.89 -3.50
CA THR A 70 -6.82 11.59 -2.48
C THR A 70 -7.15 12.26 -1.16
N GLU A 71 -7.29 11.44 -0.13
CA GLU A 71 -7.44 11.85 1.27
C GLU A 71 -6.11 11.68 2.01
N LEU A 72 -5.74 12.69 2.80
CA LEU A 72 -4.56 12.69 3.63
C LEU A 72 -5.01 12.93 5.07
N ASP A 73 -4.83 11.93 5.94
CA ASP A 73 -4.99 12.11 7.38
C ASP A 73 -3.66 12.54 8.00
N THR A 74 -3.74 13.45 8.97
CA THR A 74 -2.56 13.97 9.71
C THR A 74 -2.79 13.90 11.22
N ARG A 75 -3.88 13.26 11.64
CA ARG A 75 -4.22 13.03 13.03
C ARG A 75 -3.38 11.86 13.58
N PRO A 76 -3.11 11.82 14.88
CA PRO A 76 -2.35 10.72 15.46
C PRO A 76 -3.10 9.38 15.45
N GLU A 77 -4.43 9.41 15.42
CA GLU A 77 -5.29 8.22 15.34
C GLU A 77 -5.33 7.64 13.91
N LEU A 78 -5.51 6.32 13.81
CA LEU A 78 -5.79 5.67 12.54
C LEU A 78 -7.16 6.08 12.00
N PHE A 79 -7.36 5.89 10.69
CA PHE A 79 -8.69 5.93 10.09
C PHE A 79 -9.70 5.05 10.85
N PRO A 80 -10.88 5.59 11.21
CA PRO A 80 -11.92 4.82 11.87
C PRO A 80 -12.47 3.66 11.02
N PRO A 81 -13.06 2.62 11.63
CA PRO A 81 -13.74 1.56 10.88
C PRO A 81 -14.77 2.10 9.88
N GLY A 82 -14.73 1.59 8.65
CA GLY A 82 -15.64 1.97 7.55
C GLY A 82 -15.54 3.42 7.06
N SER A 83 -14.55 4.22 7.48
CA SER A 83 -14.47 5.64 7.10
C SER A 83 -13.91 5.89 5.70
N CYS A 84 -13.35 4.88 5.04
CA CYS A 84 -12.59 5.02 3.79
C CYS A 84 -13.24 4.23 2.66
N PRO A 85 -14.36 4.72 2.09
CA PRO A 85 -15.03 4.03 1.00
C PRO A 85 -14.22 4.07 -0.30
N ASP A 86 -14.52 3.12 -1.19
CA ASP A 86 -13.95 3.00 -2.54
C ASP A 86 -12.42 3.12 -2.58
N ALA A 87 -11.71 2.49 -1.65
CA ALA A 87 -10.26 2.58 -1.51
C ALA A 87 -9.54 1.81 -2.63
N SER A 88 -8.64 2.47 -3.34
CA SER A 88 -7.80 1.85 -4.36
C SER A 88 -6.32 1.86 -4.02
N LEU A 89 -5.86 2.88 -3.28
CA LEU A 89 -4.48 3.01 -2.82
C LEU A 89 -4.46 3.33 -1.34
N TYR A 90 -3.54 2.71 -0.60
CA TYR A 90 -3.34 3.05 0.82
C TYR A 90 -1.88 2.96 1.25
N CYS A 91 -1.44 3.93 2.06
CA CYS A 91 -0.25 3.78 2.88
C CYS A 91 -0.37 4.53 4.20
N GLY A 92 0.08 3.91 5.28
CA GLY A 92 -0.06 4.49 6.61
C GLY A 92 0.87 3.88 7.65
N TRP A 93 0.82 4.44 8.85
CA TRP A 93 1.60 4.01 10.03
C TRP A 93 1.09 4.68 11.31
N TYR A 94 1.29 4.19 12.54
CA TYR A 94 1.87 2.94 13.04
C TYR A 94 0.86 2.30 14.00
N SER A 95 0.55 1.01 13.86
CA SER A 95 -0.23 0.28 14.85
C SER A 95 0.05 -1.22 14.72
N LEU A 96 1.17 -1.64 15.32
CA LEU A 96 1.72 -2.98 15.16
C LEU A 96 0.68 -4.06 15.44
N SER A 97 0.47 -4.95 14.46
CA SER A 97 -0.44 -6.10 14.55
C SER A 97 -1.86 -5.74 15.00
N ARG A 98 -2.31 -4.53 14.68
CA ARG A 98 -3.61 -3.98 15.06
C ARG A 98 -4.30 -3.40 13.84
N TYR A 99 -4.57 -4.28 12.87
CA TYR A 99 -5.37 -3.96 11.70
C TYR A 99 -6.75 -3.38 12.09
N VAL A 100 -7.15 -2.33 11.36
CA VAL A 100 -8.45 -1.67 11.43
C VAL A 100 -9.10 -1.76 10.05
N ALA A 101 -10.30 -2.33 9.98
CA ALA A 101 -11.12 -2.40 8.76
C ALA A 101 -11.75 -1.03 8.43
N ALA A 102 -10.90 -0.06 8.13
CA ALA A 102 -11.33 1.30 7.79
C ALA A 102 -11.82 1.42 6.34
N PHE A 103 -11.43 0.48 5.48
CA PHE A 103 -11.50 0.62 4.03
C PHE A 103 -12.54 -0.32 3.43
N SER A 104 -13.21 0.13 2.37
CA SER A 104 -13.87 -0.78 1.43
C SER A 104 -13.06 -0.82 0.15
N TRP A 105 -12.42 -1.94 -0.15
CA TRP A 105 -11.44 -2.02 -1.23
C TRP A 105 -12.08 -2.21 -2.60
N ARG A 106 -11.48 -1.55 -3.60
CA ARG A 106 -11.77 -1.79 -5.01
C ARG A 106 -10.89 -2.96 -5.51
N PRO A 107 -11.38 -3.79 -6.46
CA PRO A 107 -10.55 -4.82 -7.09
C PRO A 107 -9.24 -4.24 -7.63
N GLY A 108 -8.13 -4.92 -7.35
CA GLY A 108 -6.78 -4.49 -7.71
C GLY A 108 -6.16 -3.49 -6.73
N ALA A 109 -6.78 -3.23 -5.58
CA ALA A 109 -6.26 -2.26 -4.62
C ALA A 109 -4.82 -2.59 -4.18
N VAL A 110 -4.03 -1.53 -4.03
CA VAL A 110 -2.62 -1.60 -3.60
C VAL A 110 -2.45 -0.88 -2.27
N ALA A 111 -2.06 -1.62 -1.24
CA ALA A 111 -2.03 -1.11 0.11
C ALA A 111 -0.88 -1.70 0.93
N TYR A 112 -0.13 -0.87 1.66
CA TYR A 112 0.77 -1.38 2.70
C TYR A 112 0.77 -0.50 3.94
N HIS A 113 1.02 -1.11 5.09
CA HIS A 113 1.12 -0.41 6.36
C HIS A 113 2.52 -0.56 6.92
N ILE A 114 3.11 0.55 7.35
CA ILE A 114 4.48 0.58 7.85
C ILE A 114 4.45 0.22 9.35
N ALA A 115 4.63 -1.07 9.62
CA ALA A 115 4.82 -1.63 10.94
C ALA A 115 5.65 -2.92 10.87
N SER A 116 6.33 -3.26 11.97
CA SER A 116 7.25 -4.39 12.04
C SER A 116 6.53 -5.74 12.03
N GLY A 117 7.18 -6.82 11.59
CA GLY A 117 6.64 -8.19 11.70
C GLY A 117 5.27 -8.45 11.07
N GLU A 118 4.75 -7.59 10.19
CA GLU A 118 3.38 -7.72 9.65
C GLU A 118 3.20 -8.94 8.71
N CYS A 119 4.28 -9.61 8.32
CA CYS A 119 4.27 -10.88 7.56
C CYS A 119 4.71 -12.11 8.38
N THR A 120 4.74 -12.04 9.72
CA THR A 120 5.20 -13.16 10.57
C THR A 120 4.21 -14.32 10.69
N GLY A 121 2.91 -14.04 10.64
CA GLY A 121 1.83 -15.01 10.82
C GLY A 121 0.78 -14.87 9.73
N LEU A 122 1.17 -15.10 8.48
CA LEU A 122 0.25 -14.95 7.34
C LEU A 122 -0.94 -15.91 7.42
N HIS A 123 -0.73 -17.12 7.96
CA HIS A 123 -1.70 -18.23 7.96
C HIS A 123 -2.42 -18.42 9.30
N ASP A 124 -2.01 -17.69 10.34
CA ASP A 124 -2.40 -17.98 11.73
C ASP A 124 -3.68 -17.26 12.19
N GLY A 125 -4.33 -16.50 11.30
CA GLY A 125 -5.55 -15.74 11.61
C GLY A 125 -5.34 -14.55 12.56
N GLY A 126 -4.09 -14.08 12.68
CA GLY A 126 -3.74 -12.92 13.50
C GLY A 126 -4.26 -11.59 12.94
N ARG A 127 -3.97 -10.49 13.66
CA ARG A 127 -4.43 -9.14 13.32
C ARG A 127 -3.37 -8.27 12.63
N GLN A 128 -2.34 -8.91 12.07
CA GLN A 128 -1.32 -8.24 11.29
C GLN A 128 -1.92 -7.59 10.03
N TRP A 129 -1.36 -6.46 9.63
CA TRP A 129 -1.84 -5.68 8.50
C TRP A 129 -1.76 -6.45 7.19
N CYS A 130 -0.67 -7.15 6.90
CA CYS A 130 -0.55 -7.87 5.62
C CYS A 130 -1.63 -8.96 5.43
N PRO A 131 -1.78 -9.96 6.31
CA PRO A 131 -2.82 -10.97 6.12
C PRO A 131 -4.23 -10.39 6.17
N MET A 132 -4.47 -9.37 7.00
CA MET A 132 -5.80 -8.76 7.10
C MET A 132 -6.14 -7.86 5.91
N LEU A 133 -5.20 -7.10 5.37
CA LEU A 133 -5.39 -6.33 4.13
C LEU A 133 -5.75 -7.28 2.97
N LEU A 134 -5.01 -8.39 2.84
CA LEU A 134 -5.31 -9.43 1.86
C LEU A 134 -6.69 -10.04 2.11
N LYS A 135 -7.04 -10.37 3.34
CA LYS A 135 -8.36 -10.93 3.65
C LYS A 135 -9.50 -9.94 3.34
N ASP A 136 -9.27 -8.64 3.52
CA ASP A 136 -10.28 -7.60 3.40
C ASP A 136 -10.51 -7.12 1.95
N GLY A 137 -9.67 -7.53 1.00
CA GLY A 137 -9.89 -7.24 -0.43
C GLY A 137 -8.70 -6.66 -1.18
N VAL A 138 -7.58 -6.39 -0.51
CA VAL A 138 -6.37 -5.87 -1.18
C VAL A 138 -5.75 -6.96 -2.07
N SER A 139 -5.29 -6.56 -3.26
CA SER A 139 -4.58 -7.46 -4.20
C SER A 139 -3.07 -7.35 -4.06
N VAL A 140 -2.55 -6.21 -3.59
CA VAL A 140 -1.11 -6.01 -3.39
C VAL A 140 -0.84 -5.48 -2.01
N THR A 141 -0.04 -6.21 -1.24
CA THR A 141 0.56 -5.68 -0.02
C THR A 141 2.02 -6.07 0.10
N LEU A 142 2.73 -5.41 1.01
CA LEU A 142 4.10 -5.74 1.35
C LEU A 142 4.33 -5.50 2.83
N GLY A 143 5.24 -6.27 3.40
CA GLY A 143 5.55 -6.15 4.81
C GLY A 143 6.71 -7.01 5.24
N PRO A 144 7.22 -6.76 6.45
CA PRO A 144 8.38 -7.44 6.95
C PRO A 144 8.03 -8.73 7.72
N VAL A 145 8.85 -9.79 7.56
CA VAL A 145 8.76 -11.05 8.33
C VAL A 145 9.44 -10.97 9.71
N ALA A 146 9.96 -9.81 10.11
CA ALA A 146 10.38 -9.48 11.48
C ALA A 146 10.57 -7.95 11.60
N GLU A 147 11.35 -7.46 12.56
CA GLU A 147 11.74 -6.03 12.62
C GLU A 147 12.66 -5.66 11.44
N PRO A 148 12.27 -4.70 10.56
CA PRO A 148 13.07 -4.32 9.41
C PRO A 148 13.79 -2.97 9.57
N TYR A 149 13.49 -2.20 10.63
CA TYR A 149 13.67 -0.75 10.72
C TYR A 149 12.92 0.00 9.62
N LEU A 150 12.54 1.25 9.91
CA LEU A 150 11.76 2.08 9.00
C LEU A 150 12.41 2.22 7.60
N ARG A 151 13.75 2.27 7.53
CA ARG A 151 14.50 2.46 6.28
C ARG A 151 14.41 1.30 5.29
N ALA A 152 13.94 0.13 5.71
CA ALA A 152 13.81 -1.02 4.82
C ALA A 152 12.49 -1.04 4.03
N PHE A 153 11.50 -0.24 4.42
CA PHE A 153 10.29 -0.10 3.63
C PHE A 153 10.58 0.64 2.32
N PRO A 154 9.84 0.33 1.24
CA PRO A 154 9.79 1.18 0.07
C PRO A 154 9.36 2.61 0.46
N PRO A 155 10.08 3.66 0.01
CA PRO A 155 9.64 5.03 0.25
C PRO A 155 8.28 5.30 -0.43
N PRO A 156 7.24 5.74 0.30
CA PRO A 156 5.89 5.87 -0.25
C PRO A 156 5.81 6.74 -1.50
N HIS A 157 6.41 7.93 -1.48
CA HIS A 157 6.42 8.83 -2.63
C HIS A 157 7.01 8.22 -3.91
N LEU A 158 7.98 7.31 -3.83
CA LEU A 158 8.54 6.62 -4.99
C LEU A 158 7.65 5.46 -5.41
N PHE A 159 7.24 4.62 -4.46
CA PHE A 159 6.39 3.46 -4.72
C PHE A 159 5.09 3.86 -5.42
N PHE A 160 4.36 4.82 -4.84
CA PHE A 160 3.11 5.29 -5.42
C PHE A 160 3.32 6.07 -6.70
N ARG A 161 4.43 6.80 -6.88
CA ARG A 161 4.74 7.45 -8.16
C ARG A 161 4.92 6.43 -9.28
N LEU A 162 5.61 5.32 -9.02
CA LEU A 162 5.81 4.27 -10.02
C LEU A 162 4.53 3.46 -10.30
N ILE A 163 3.61 3.34 -9.33
CA ILE A 163 2.26 2.80 -9.58
C ILE A 163 1.52 3.61 -10.64
N LEU A 164 1.76 4.93 -10.71
CA LEU A 164 1.13 5.79 -11.73
C LEU A 164 1.75 5.56 -13.13
N ASP A 165 2.92 4.94 -13.21
CA ASP A 165 3.58 4.58 -14.45
C ASP A 165 3.03 3.25 -14.97
N LYS A 166 2.19 3.31 -16.01
CA LYS A 166 1.43 2.18 -16.57
C LYS A 166 2.29 1.09 -17.21
N ASN A 167 3.61 1.29 -17.28
CA ASN A 167 4.51 0.37 -17.98
C ASN A 167 5.14 -0.68 -17.07
N LEU A 168 5.02 -0.52 -15.74
CA LEU A 168 5.67 -1.38 -14.77
C LEU A 168 4.68 -2.35 -14.11
N THR A 169 5.15 -3.58 -13.92
CA THR A 169 4.53 -4.57 -13.05
C THR A 169 4.81 -4.25 -11.58
N ILE A 170 3.98 -4.76 -10.67
CA ILE A 170 4.16 -4.53 -9.25
C ILE A 170 5.47 -5.13 -8.71
N ALA A 171 5.95 -6.22 -9.32
CA ALA A 171 7.26 -6.78 -8.98
C ALA A 171 8.41 -5.84 -9.37
N GLU A 172 8.33 -5.16 -10.52
CA GLU A 172 9.31 -4.14 -10.94
C GLU A 172 9.24 -2.91 -10.04
N ILE A 173 8.04 -2.42 -9.74
CA ILE A 173 7.82 -1.28 -8.83
C ILE A 173 8.43 -1.58 -7.46
N TYR A 174 8.15 -2.75 -6.90
CA TYR A 174 8.73 -3.18 -5.62
C TYR A 174 10.25 -3.28 -5.70
N MET A 175 10.80 -3.92 -6.75
CA MET A 175 12.24 -4.06 -6.91
C MET A 175 12.97 -2.71 -7.02
N LEU A 176 12.39 -1.73 -7.73
CA LEU A 176 12.96 -0.40 -7.92
C LEU A 176 12.92 0.46 -6.66
N THR A 177 12.07 0.11 -5.69
CA THR A 177 11.83 0.93 -4.50
C THR A 177 12.23 0.26 -3.21
N CYS A 178 12.44 -1.06 -3.21
CA CYS A 178 12.91 -1.83 -2.07
C CYS A 178 14.39 -1.52 -1.81
N PRO A 179 14.74 -0.85 -0.70
CA PRO A 179 16.11 -0.38 -0.47
C PRO A 179 17.11 -1.51 -0.23
N TYR A 180 16.64 -2.69 0.19
CA TYR A 180 17.47 -3.84 0.51
C TYR A 180 16.90 -5.12 -0.09
N LEU A 181 17.74 -5.88 -0.79
CA LEU A 181 17.38 -7.17 -1.36
C LEU A 181 17.64 -8.29 -0.35
N SER A 182 16.78 -9.32 -0.35
CA SER A 182 16.93 -10.50 0.50
C SER A 182 16.89 -10.21 2.02
N TRP A 183 16.36 -9.06 2.45
CA TRP A 183 16.27 -8.68 3.85
C TRP A 183 14.84 -8.36 4.25
N ARG A 184 14.29 -9.13 5.20
CA ARG A 184 13.01 -9.08 5.94
C ARG A 184 11.72 -8.66 5.20
N MET A 185 11.74 -7.87 4.14
CA MET A 185 10.60 -7.42 3.35
C MET A 185 10.16 -8.47 2.33
N VAL A 186 8.86 -8.63 2.22
CA VAL A 186 8.21 -9.53 1.27
C VAL A 186 7.09 -8.77 0.57
N LEU A 187 7.03 -8.92 -0.75
CA LEU A 187 5.89 -8.53 -1.58
C LEU A 187 4.91 -9.70 -1.66
N LEU A 188 3.63 -9.43 -1.38
CA LEU A 188 2.51 -10.36 -1.49
C LEU A 188 1.57 -9.82 -2.58
N ALA A 189 1.72 -10.37 -3.79
CA ALA A 189 1.03 -9.92 -4.99
C ALA A 189 1.23 -10.90 -6.14
N ASP A 190 0.32 -10.85 -7.13
CA ASP A 190 0.65 -11.32 -8.48
C ASP A 190 1.83 -10.48 -9.03
N PRO A 191 3.00 -11.08 -9.29
CA PRO A 191 4.16 -10.32 -9.77
C PRO A 191 3.94 -9.63 -11.11
N LEU A 192 3.01 -10.10 -11.95
CA LEU A 192 2.74 -9.57 -13.28
C LEU A 192 1.72 -8.44 -13.29
N TYR A 193 1.01 -8.22 -12.18
CA TYR A 193 -0.01 -7.19 -12.10
C TYR A 193 0.56 -5.81 -12.42
N ARG A 194 -0.02 -5.14 -13.42
CA ARG A 194 0.25 -3.76 -13.83
C ARG A 194 -0.88 -2.88 -13.34
N PRO A 195 -0.69 -2.09 -12.27
CA PRO A 195 -1.74 -1.23 -11.74
C PRO A 195 -2.01 -0.05 -12.70
N GLY A 196 -2.73 -0.29 -13.79
CA GLY A 196 -3.10 0.73 -14.76
C GLY A 196 -4.25 1.57 -14.23
N LEU A 197 -3.99 2.82 -13.81
CA LEU A 197 -5.09 3.67 -13.33
C LEU A 197 -6.03 4.08 -14.47
N ALA A 198 -7.33 3.92 -14.24
CA ALA A 198 -8.37 4.54 -15.05
C ALA A 198 -8.38 6.05 -14.73
N LEU A 199 -7.65 6.83 -15.51
CA LEU A 199 -7.74 8.29 -15.43
C LEU A 199 -9.19 8.68 -15.78
N ALA A 200 -9.79 9.54 -14.97
CA ALA A 200 -11.06 10.16 -15.32
C ALA A 200 -10.89 10.80 -16.71
N ARG A 201 -11.65 10.33 -17.72
CA ARG A 201 -11.65 10.96 -19.03
C ARG A 201 -12.01 12.42 -18.82
N ALA A 202 -11.09 13.33 -19.10
CA ALA A 202 -11.41 14.75 -19.21
C ALA A 202 -12.60 14.85 -20.18
N LYS A 203 -13.72 15.41 -19.72
CA LYS A 203 -14.83 15.75 -20.61
C LYS A 203 -14.23 16.69 -21.67
N ARG A 204 -14.12 16.19 -22.90
CA ARG A 204 -13.84 17.02 -24.08
C ARG A 204 -15.04 17.91 -24.37
#